data_AF-A0AAD3Y443-F1
#
_entry.id   AF-A0AAD3Y443-F1
#
_cell.length_a   1.000
_cell.length_b   1.000
_cell.length_c   1.000
_cell.angle_alpha   90.00
_cell.angle_beta   90.00
_cell.angle_gamma   90.00
#
_symmetry.space_group_name_H-M   'P 1'
#
loop_
_entity.id
_entity.type
_entity.pdbx_description
1 polymer ?
#
loop_
_entity_poly.entity_id
_entity_poly.type
_entity_poly.pdbx_seq_one_letter_code
_entity_poly.pdbx_strand_id
1 'polypeptide(L)'
;MRVQGLPAGASTSSRFYRGCHSGAMCWLLSFQLHGRHGSSCYLACPKLSKVPHVLVVHGESVVTLEYMKRTKPANWILHKPPLPISYGTHHSKAMLLVYPQGVRIVVHTANLIYVDWNNKSQGLWMQDFPWKDQNDSSTCELENDLIDYLASLKWPEFTSNLPSLGSFKINSSFFKKFDYGNAEVRLIASVSMRAPFVTTSMDGDE
;
A
#
# COMPACT_ATOMS: atom_id res chain seq x y z
N MET A 1 -1.74 4.74 -15.75
CA MET A 1 -0.41 4.63 -16.35
C MET A 1 -0.43 5.14 -17.79
N ARG A 2 -0.22 6.44 -18.06
CA ARG A 2 -0.22 6.97 -19.43
C ARG A 2 1.14 7.56 -19.73
N VAL A 3 1.82 7.11 -20.78
CA VAL A 3 3.05 7.77 -21.26
C VAL A 3 2.63 8.88 -22.22
N GLN A 4 3.03 10.12 -21.94
CA GLN A 4 2.77 11.25 -22.84
C GLN A 4 3.56 11.10 -24.15
N GLY A 5 2.97 11.53 -25.26
CA GLY A 5 3.58 11.45 -26.59
C GLY A 5 3.34 10.14 -27.35
N LEU A 6 2.70 9.13 -26.73
CA LEU A 6 2.32 7.91 -27.43
C LEU A 6 0.92 8.00 -28.09
N PRO A 7 0.68 7.26 -29.19
CA PRO A 7 -0.63 7.18 -29.85
C PRO A 7 -1.74 6.79 -28.87
N ALA A 8 -2.96 7.27 -29.09
CA ALA A 8 -4.10 7.05 -28.19
C ALA A 8 -4.39 5.56 -27.91
N GLY A 9 -4.13 4.68 -28.89
CA GLY A 9 -4.26 3.23 -28.75
C GLY A 9 -3.30 2.58 -27.75
N ALA A 10 -2.12 3.19 -27.52
CA ALA A 10 -1.12 2.67 -26.58
C ALA A 10 -1.46 2.98 -25.10
N SER A 11 -2.55 3.71 -24.85
CA SER A 11 -2.91 4.22 -23.51
C SER A 11 -4.30 3.78 -23.05
N THR A 12 -4.96 2.85 -23.73
CA THR A 12 -6.36 2.46 -23.47
C THR A 12 -6.58 1.87 -22.07
N SER A 13 -5.59 1.19 -21.49
CA SER A 13 -5.63 0.62 -20.12
C SER A 13 -5.16 1.57 -19.00
N SER A 14 -4.84 2.83 -19.31
CA SER A 14 -4.06 3.73 -18.44
C SER A 14 -4.79 4.40 -17.26
N ARG A 15 -6.04 4.08 -16.93
CA ARG A 15 -6.92 4.99 -16.15
C ARG A 15 -6.99 4.77 -14.62
N PHE A 16 -5.88 4.38 -14.00
CA PHE A 16 -5.86 3.95 -12.60
C PHE A 16 -6.38 4.98 -11.56
N TYR A 17 -5.90 6.22 -11.54
CA TYR A 17 -6.36 7.22 -10.56
C TYR A 17 -7.80 7.72 -10.73
N ARG A 18 -8.46 7.44 -11.87
CA ARG A 18 -9.84 7.87 -12.08
C ARG A 18 -10.84 7.06 -11.24
N GLY A 19 -10.47 5.85 -10.81
CA GLY A 19 -11.32 4.90 -10.07
C GLY A 19 -11.34 5.05 -8.55
N CYS A 20 -10.58 6.00 -7.98
CA CYS A 20 -10.77 6.37 -6.57
C CYS A 20 -12.04 7.23 -6.47
N HIS A 21 -13.17 6.60 -6.21
CA HIS A 21 -14.49 7.21 -6.10
C HIS A 21 -14.84 7.53 -4.64
N SER A 22 -15.77 8.47 -4.45
CA SER A 22 -16.31 8.83 -3.14
C SER A 22 -16.90 7.58 -2.45
N GLY A 23 -16.45 7.30 -1.22
CA GLY A 23 -16.91 6.17 -0.40
C GLY A 23 -15.89 5.03 -0.22
N ALA A 24 -14.76 5.08 -0.94
CA ALA A 24 -13.65 4.16 -0.72
C ALA A 24 -12.77 4.60 0.44
N MET A 25 -12.20 3.66 1.19
CA MET A 25 -11.00 3.89 1.99
C MET A 25 -9.78 3.52 1.15
N CYS A 26 -8.77 4.40 1.13
CA CYS A 26 -7.57 4.19 0.31
C CYS A 26 -6.37 3.98 1.22
N TRP A 27 -5.71 2.84 1.10
CA TRP A 27 -4.43 2.60 1.75
C TRP A 27 -3.31 2.65 0.73
N LEU A 28 -2.26 3.40 1.06
CA LEU A 28 -1.19 3.72 0.14
C LEU A 28 0.14 3.29 0.73
N LEU A 29 0.69 2.21 0.20
CA LEU A 29 2.04 1.73 0.48
C LEU A 29 2.95 2.34 -0.59
N SER A 30 3.77 3.33 -0.24
CA SER A 30 4.64 3.97 -1.23
C SER A 30 6.02 4.28 -0.69
N PHE A 31 7.03 4.03 -1.52
CA PHE A 31 8.39 4.45 -1.22
C PHE A 31 8.56 5.97 -1.20
N GLN A 32 8.03 6.65 -2.23
CA GLN A 32 8.27 8.08 -2.43
C GLN A 32 6.99 8.81 -2.85
N LEU A 33 6.75 9.94 -2.19
CA LEU A 33 5.54 10.78 -2.37
C LEU A 33 5.83 12.19 -2.86
N HIS A 34 7.10 12.59 -2.87
CA HIS A 34 7.54 13.94 -3.22
C HIS A 34 8.62 13.91 -4.29
N GLY A 35 8.45 14.74 -5.32
CA GLY A 35 9.51 14.99 -6.31
C GLY A 35 10.52 16.01 -5.79
N ARG A 36 11.68 16.14 -6.47
CA ARG A 36 12.76 17.10 -6.17
C ARG A 36 12.30 18.57 -6.06
N HIS A 37 11.10 18.92 -6.54
CA HIS A 37 10.54 20.27 -6.52
C HIS A 37 9.40 20.48 -5.49
N GLY A 38 9.20 19.58 -4.52
CA GLY A 38 8.27 19.80 -3.40
C GLY A 38 6.78 19.62 -3.72
N SER A 39 6.40 19.36 -4.97
CA SER A 39 5.03 19.03 -5.35
C SER A 39 4.62 17.65 -4.81
N SER A 40 3.69 17.62 -3.86
CA SER A 40 3.17 16.40 -3.21
C SER A 40 2.23 15.61 -4.13
N CYS A 41 2.22 14.27 -4.02
CA CYS A 41 1.34 13.35 -4.77
C CYS A 41 -0.13 13.82 -4.83
N TYR A 42 -0.63 14.42 -3.76
CA TYR A 42 -2.05 14.75 -3.61
C TYR A 42 -2.44 16.01 -4.36
N LEU A 43 -1.47 16.86 -4.68
CA LEU A 43 -1.64 17.94 -5.65
C LEU A 43 -1.83 17.37 -7.06
N ALA A 44 -1.19 16.23 -7.36
CA ALA A 44 -1.35 15.54 -8.64
C ALA A 44 -2.64 14.72 -8.74
N CYS A 45 -3.29 14.39 -7.61
CA CYS A 45 -4.59 13.71 -7.58
C CYS A 45 -5.54 14.39 -6.58
N PRO A 46 -6.25 15.47 -6.98
CA PRO A 46 -7.23 16.17 -6.14
C PRO A 46 -8.42 15.31 -5.67
N LYS A 47 -8.59 14.10 -6.21
CA LYS A 47 -9.59 13.15 -5.71
C LYS A 47 -9.12 12.44 -4.44
N LEU A 48 -7.80 12.24 -4.28
CA LEU A 48 -7.24 11.55 -3.12
C LEU A 48 -7.39 12.37 -1.84
N SER A 49 -7.41 13.71 -1.95
CA SER A 49 -7.74 14.60 -0.82
C SER A 49 -9.20 14.49 -0.35
N LYS A 50 -10.10 13.94 -1.17
CA LYS A 50 -11.50 13.70 -0.83
C LYS A 50 -11.75 12.33 -0.21
N VAL A 51 -10.73 11.47 -0.18
CA VAL A 51 -10.86 10.15 0.44
C VAL A 51 -10.94 10.33 1.96
N PRO A 52 -11.95 9.74 2.62
CA PRO A 52 -12.22 9.99 4.04
C PRO A 52 -11.10 9.48 4.96
N HIS A 53 -10.40 8.42 4.57
CA HIS A 53 -9.31 7.85 5.35
C HIS A 53 -8.18 7.38 4.44
N VAL A 54 -6.97 7.84 4.72
CA VAL A 54 -5.76 7.40 4.01
C VAL A 54 -4.65 7.09 5.01
N LEU A 55 -4.14 5.87 4.99
CA LEU A 55 -2.85 5.52 5.58
C LEU A 55 -1.79 5.61 4.49
N VAL A 56 -0.71 6.29 4.83
CA VAL A 56 0.45 6.47 3.99
C VAL A 56 1.62 5.79 4.66
N VAL A 57 2.02 4.64 4.13
CA VAL A 57 3.22 3.95 4.59
C VAL A 57 4.41 4.40 3.75
N HIS A 58 5.43 4.96 4.39
CA HIS A 58 6.52 5.65 3.70
C HIS A 58 7.92 5.30 4.20
N GLY A 59 8.92 5.47 3.33
CA GLY A 59 10.36 5.34 3.65
C GLY A 59 11.09 6.68 3.85
N GLU A 60 10.37 7.80 3.76
CA GLU A 60 10.93 9.15 3.67
C GLU A 60 11.85 9.55 4.86
N SER A 61 12.74 10.51 4.58
CA SER A 61 13.66 11.10 5.56
C SER A 61 12.92 11.87 6.67
N VAL A 62 13.60 12.19 7.77
CA VAL A 62 13.02 13.00 8.86
C VAL A 62 12.57 14.38 8.34
N VAL A 63 13.38 15.03 7.52
CA VAL A 63 13.07 16.35 6.94
C VAL A 63 11.81 16.28 6.08
N THR A 64 11.72 15.28 5.18
CA THR A 64 10.55 15.09 4.34
C THR A 64 9.31 14.74 5.17
N LEU A 65 9.44 13.93 6.21
CA LEU A 65 8.35 13.59 7.12
C LEU A 65 7.78 14.84 7.81
N GLU A 66 8.64 15.73 8.31
CA GLU A 66 8.18 16.98 8.94
C GLU A 66 7.43 17.89 7.96
N TYR A 67 7.86 17.93 6.70
CA TYR A 67 7.10 18.61 5.65
C TYR A 67 5.74 17.93 5.38
N MET A 68 5.71 16.60 5.28
CA MET A 68 4.48 15.83 5.06
C MET A 68 3.47 16.03 6.19
N LYS A 69 3.92 16.07 7.44
CA LYS A 69 3.05 16.35 8.60
C LYS A 69 2.36 17.70 8.51
N ARG A 70 3.05 18.72 7.97
CA ARG A 70 2.52 20.09 7.82
C ARG A 70 1.55 20.24 6.64
N THR A 71 1.71 19.42 5.60
CA THR A 71 1.00 19.60 4.32
C THR A 71 -0.09 18.56 4.05
N LYS A 72 -0.08 17.42 4.75
CA LYS A 72 -1.11 16.39 4.59
C LYS A 72 -2.49 16.90 5.05
N PRO A 73 -3.59 16.39 4.46
CA PRO A 73 -4.91 16.48 5.06
C PRO A 73 -4.96 15.93 6.50
N ALA A 74 -5.84 16.50 7.32
CA ALA A 74 -5.96 16.16 8.73
C ALA A 74 -6.31 14.68 8.94
N ASN A 75 -7.16 14.12 8.08
CA ASN A 75 -7.68 12.76 8.13
C ASN A 75 -6.70 11.68 7.63
N TRP A 76 -5.46 12.03 7.33
CA TRP A 76 -4.45 11.08 6.89
C TRP A 76 -3.50 10.68 7.99
N ILE A 77 -3.10 9.41 7.96
CA ILE A 77 -2.16 8.82 8.88
C ILE A 77 -0.86 8.59 8.12
N LEU A 78 0.26 9.05 8.67
CA LEU A 78 1.58 8.73 8.15
C LEU A 78 2.21 7.65 9.03
N HIS A 79 2.71 6.60 8.40
CA HIS A 79 3.37 5.49 9.08
C HIS A 79 4.72 5.20 8.44
N LYS A 80 5.76 5.10 9.27
CA LYS A 80 7.09 4.71 8.84
C LYS A 80 7.41 3.34 9.44
N PRO A 81 7.47 2.27 8.62
CA PRO A 81 7.84 0.94 9.11
C PRO A 81 9.24 0.93 9.72
N PRO A 82 9.50 0.03 10.69
CA PRO A 82 10.84 -0.12 11.23
C PRO A 82 11.82 -0.60 10.14
N LEU A 83 12.97 0.06 10.05
CA LEU A 83 14.08 -0.31 9.16
C LEU A 83 15.31 -0.60 10.03
N PRO A 84 15.39 -1.80 10.64
CA PRO A 84 16.37 -2.10 11.69
C PRO A 84 17.79 -2.38 11.17
N ILE A 85 17.97 -2.39 9.85
CA ILE A 85 19.24 -2.60 9.14
C ILE A 85 19.62 -1.26 8.49
N SER A 86 20.89 -0.85 8.67
CA SER A 86 21.43 0.35 8.03
C SER A 86 21.25 0.30 6.51
N TYR A 87 20.97 1.46 5.91
CA TYR A 87 20.71 1.62 4.47
C TYR A 87 19.45 0.89 3.94
N GLY A 88 18.67 0.25 4.82
CA GLY A 88 17.37 -0.32 4.49
C GLY A 88 16.40 0.74 3.96
N THR A 89 15.55 0.35 3.02
CA THR A 89 14.60 1.24 2.35
C THR A 89 13.24 0.58 2.20
N HIS A 90 12.15 1.31 2.51
CA HIS A 90 10.79 0.85 2.23
C HIS A 90 10.44 1.07 0.75
N HIS A 91 10.78 0.11 -0.13
CA HIS A 91 10.66 0.32 -1.59
C HIS A 91 9.29 -0.06 -2.19
N SER A 92 8.42 -0.67 -1.39
CA SER A 92 7.12 -1.18 -1.84
C SER A 92 6.19 -0.10 -2.36
N LYS A 93 5.42 -0.46 -3.38
CA LYS A 93 4.53 0.41 -4.15
C LYS A 93 3.25 -0.37 -4.42
N ALA A 94 2.29 -0.17 -3.54
CA ALA A 94 1.02 -0.87 -3.59
C ALA A 94 -0.11 0.01 -3.06
N MET A 95 -1.33 -0.30 -3.48
CA MET A 95 -2.54 0.29 -2.94
C MET A 95 -3.50 -0.81 -2.53
N LEU A 96 -4.10 -0.66 -1.35
CA LEU A 96 -5.21 -1.49 -0.91
C LEU A 96 -6.41 -0.56 -0.81
N LEU A 97 -7.38 -0.74 -1.69
CA LEU A 97 -8.53 0.16 -1.81
C LEU A 97 -9.77 -0.60 -1.36
N VAL A 98 -10.35 -0.18 -0.24
CA VAL A 98 -11.51 -0.86 0.36
C VAL A 98 -12.78 -0.12 -0.05
N TYR A 99 -13.71 -0.86 -0.62
CA TYR A 99 -15.00 -0.41 -1.11
C TYR A 99 -16.14 -1.20 -0.45
N PRO A 100 -17.39 -0.73 -0.53
CA PRO A 100 -18.54 -1.52 -0.08
C PRO A 100 -18.61 -2.92 -0.71
N GLN A 101 -18.12 -3.08 -1.95
CA GLN A 101 -18.13 -4.36 -2.67
C GLN A 101 -16.98 -5.31 -2.31
N GLY A 102 -15.89 -4.81 -1.70
CA GLY A 102 -14.70 -5.61 -1.43
C GLY A 102 -13.42 -4.79 -1.39
N VAL A 103 -12.28 -5.43 -1.59
CA VAL A 103 -10.96 -4.79 -1.67
C VAL A 103 -10.38 -4.92 -3.08
N ARG A 104 -9.78 -3.85 -3.58
CA ARG A 104 -8.90 -3.88 -4.74
C ARG A 104 -7.46 -3.83 -4.27
N ILE A 105 -6.69 -4.83 -4.64
CA ILE A 105 -5.24 -4.85 -4.43
C ILE A 105 -4.57 -4.37 -5.71
N VAL A 106 -3.58 -3.50 -5.55
CA VAL A 106 -2.82 -2.93 -6.65
C VAL A 106 -1.36 -3.01 -6.27
N VAL A 107 -0.54 -3.65 -7.10
CA VAL A 107 0.91 -3.65 -6.97
C VAL A 107 1.48 -2.98 -8.22
N HIS A 108 2.32 -1.96 -8.04
CA HIS A 108 2.83 -1.18 -9.16
C HIS A 108 4.30 -0.80 -8.95
N THR A 109 4.90 -0.21 -9.97
CA THR A 109 6.33 0.16 -9.96
C THR A 109 6.55 1.68 -9.89
N ALA A 110 5.51 2.47 -10.13
CA ALA A 110 5.57 3.93 -10.11
C ALA A 110 5.65 4.52 -8.70
N ASN A 111 6.58 5.45 -8.46
CA ASN A 111 6.46 6.34 -7.30
C ASN A 111 5.26 7.26 -7.48
N LEU A 112 4.79 7.85 -6.39
CA LEU A 112 3.61 8.72 -6.38
C LEU A 112 3.95 10.17 -6.75
N ILE A 113 4.65 10.33 -7.86
CA ILE A 113 5.08 11.61 -8.40
C ILE A 113 4.67 11.70 -9.87
N TYR A 114 4.34 12.91 -10.32
CA TYR A 114 3.82 13.13 -11.68
C TYR A 114 4.65 12.44 -12.77
N VAL A 115 5.98 12.60 -12.72
CA VAL A 115 6.90 12.09 -13.75
C VAL A 115 6.81 10.57 -13.89
N ASP A 116 6.72 9.82 -12.78
CA ASP A 116 6.65 8.36 -12.83
C ASP A 116 5.37 7.87 -13.49
N TRP A 117 4.29 8.65 -13.42
CA TRP A 117 2.98 8.29 -13.96
C TRP A 117 2.72 8.76 -15.39
N ASN A 118 3.52 9.74 -15.87
CA ASN A 118 3.30 10.41 -17.15
C ASN A 118 4.44 10.22 -18.15
N ASN A 119 5.66 9.93 -17.69
CA ASN A 119 6.86 9.98 -18.53
C ASN A 119 7.69 8.69 -18.46
N LYS A 120 7.23 7.67 -17.73
CA LYS A 120 7.92 6.39 -17.59
C LYS A 120 7.00 5.21 -17.91
N SER A 121 7.58 4.19 -18.53
CA SER A 121 6.98 2.86 -18.57
C SER A 121 7.00 2.28 -17.16
N GLN A 122 5.87 1.77 -16.70
CA GLN A 122 5.72 1.17 -15.38
C GLN A 122 4.75 -0.01 -15.50
N GLY A 123 5.03 -1.05 -14.73
CA GLY A 123 4.11 -2.17 -14.51
C GLY A 123 3.09 -1.86 -13.42
N LEU A 124 1.89 -2.43 -13.60
CA LEU A 124 0.81 -2.43 -12.62
C LEU A 124 0.06 -3.76 -12.75
N TRP A 125 -0.05 -4.48 -11.65
CA TRP A 125 -0.99 -5.57 -11.47
C TRP A 125 -2.10 -5.10 -10.52
N MET A 126 -3.34 -5.50 -10.81
CA MET A 126 -4.47 -5.24 -9.92
C MET A 126 -5.52 -6.33 -10.02
N GLN A 127 -6.16 -6.62 -8.89
CA GLN A 127 -7.28 -7.55 -8.81
C GLN A 127 -8.25 -7.12 -7.70
N ASP A 128 -9.53 -7.40 -7.91
CA ASP A 128 -10.61 -7.14 -6.96
C ASP A 128 -10.98 -8.43 -6.24
N PHE A 129 -11.23 -8.33 -4.94
CA PHE A 129 -11.58 -9.42 -4.06
C PHE A 129 -12.83 -9.04 -3.26
N PRO A 130 -13.93 -9.81 -3.33
CA PRO A 130 -15.15 -9.49 -2.61
C PRO A 130 -14.97 -9.70 -1.10
N TRP A 131 -15.96 -9.31 -0.31
CA TRP A 131 -16.04 -9.70 1.09
C TRP A 131 -16.27 -11.23 1.20
N LYS A 132 -15.66 -11.85 2.21
CA LYS A 132 -15.99 -13.24 2.59
C LYS A 132 -17.39 -13.32 3.18
N ASP A 133 -18.03 -14.46 2.96
CA ASP A 133 -19.22 -14.84 3.71
C ASP A 133 -18.87 -15.09 5.18
N GLN A 134 -19.81 -14.84 6.09
CA GLN A 134 -19.54 -14.93 7.54
C GLN A 134 -19.08 -16.31 8.01
N ASN A 135 -19.43 -17.36 7.26
CA ASN A 135 -19.09 -18.75 7.56
C ASN A 135 -17.88 -19.25 6.78
N ASP A 136 -17.31 -18.43 5.89
CA ASP A 136 -16.17 -18.84 5.08
C ASP A 136 -14.86 -18.63 5.84
N SER A 137 -14.20 -19.74 6.14
CA SER A 137 -12.87 -19.81 6.76
C SER A 137 -11.77 -20.20 5.77
N SER A 138 -12.09 -20.23 4.47
CA SER A 138 -11.11 -20.47 3.41
C SER A 138 -9.97 -19.46 3.51
N THR A 139 -8.77 -19.94 3.21
CA THR A 139 -7.57 -19.10 3.11
C THR A 139 -6.80 -19.54 1.88
N CYS A 140 -6.00 -18.65 1.32
CA CYS A 140 -5.11 -18.96 0.22
C CYS A 140 -3.71 -18.37 0.46
N GLU A 141 -2.75 -18.72 -0.38
CA GLU A 141 -1.38 -18.25 -0.24
C GLU A 141 -1.28 -16.71 -0.31
N LEU A 142 -1.98 -16.08 -1.27
CA LEU A 142 -2.01 -14.61 -1.38
C LEU A 142 -2.50 -13.94 -0.09
N GLU A 143 -3.54 -14.48 0.55
CA GLU A 143 -4.06 -13.95 1.80
C GLU A 143 -3.00 -13.99 2.90
N ASN A 144 -2.41 -15.16 3.12
CA ASN A 144 -1.39 -15.37 4.15
C ASN A 144 -0.16 -14.48 3.91
N ASP A 145 0.38 -14.50 2.68
CA ASP A 145 1.54 -13.70 2.28
C ASP A 145 1.26 -12.19 2.48
N LEU A 146 0.06 -11.72 2.14
CA LEU A 146 -0.34 -10.32 2.33
C LEU A 146 -0.40 -9.94 3.81
N ILE A 147 -1.03 -10.76 4.63
CA ILE A 147 -1.20 -10.46 6.05
C ILE A 147 0.14 -10.44 6.77
N ASP A 148 1.01 -11.41 6.48
CA ASP A 148 2.35 -11.49 7.02
C ASP A 148 3.19 -10.29 6.60
N TYR A 149 3.10 -9.90 5.31
CA TYR A 149 3.74 -8.70 4.81
C TYR A 149 3.25 -7.45 5.57
N LEU A 150 1.95 -7.22 5.69
CA LEU A 150 1.41 -6.05 6.41
C LEU A 150 1.76 -6.07 7.91
N ALA A 151 1.79 -7.24 8.54
CA ALA A 151 2.20 -7.40 9.92
C ALA A 151 3.69 -7.04 10.11
N SER A 152 4.55 -7.41 9.16
CA SER A 152 5.98 -7.06 9.17
C SER A 152 6.22 -5.55 9.11
N LEU A 153 5.33 -4.82 8.43
CA LEU A 153 5.38 -3.35 8.35
C LEU A 153 4.98 -2.68 9.67
N LYS A 154 4.54 -3.45 10.69
CA LYS A 154 3.96 -2.94 11.94
C LYS A 154 2.80 -1.98 11.67
N TRP A 155 1.90 -2.40 10.77
CA TRP A 155 0.75 -1.61 10.37
C TRP A 155 -0.02 -1.09 11.60
N PRO A 156 -0.26 0.23 11.71
CA PRO A 156 -0.91 0.82 12.87
C PRO A 156 -2.39 0.47 12.90
N GLU A 157 -2.91 0.25 14.09
CA GLU A 157 -4.33 0.04 14.27
C GLU A 157 -5.08 1.37 14.40
N PHE A 158 -6.20 1.51 13.71
CA PHE A 158 -7.09 2.66 13.86
C PHE A 158 -8.51 2.27 13.43
N THR A 159 -9.48 3.07 13.84
CA THR A 159 -10.89 2.85 13.51
C THR A 159 -11.30 3.66 12.29
N SER A 160 -12.13 3.08 11.44
CA SER A 160 -12.76 3.82 10.36
C SER A 160 -14.18 3.35 10.07
N ASN A 161 -15.01 4.27 9.61
CA ASN A 161 -16.38 4.02 9.20
C ASN A 161 -16.42 3.83 7.67
N LEU A 162 -16.78 2.62 7.24
CA LEU A 162 -17.08 2.32 5.86
C LEU A 162 -18.57 2.59 5.60
N PRO A 163 -18.91 3.45 4.61
CA PRO A 163 -20.30 3.70 4.25
C PRO A 163 -21.06 2.38 4.03
N SER A 164 -22.24 2.27 4.62
CA SER A 164 -23.14 1.10 4.55
C SER A 164 -22.65 -0.18 5.24
N LEU A 165 -21.40 -0.26 5.70
CA LEU A 165 -20.85 -1.43 6.39
C LEU A 165 -20.54 -1.17 7.87
N GLY A 166 -20.45 0.11 8.27
CA GLY A 166 -20.26 0.51 9.66
C GLY A 166 -18.80 0.69 10.06
N SER A 167 -18.55 0.66 11.37
CA SER A 167 -17.24 0.94 11.96
C SER A 167 -16.39 -0.33 12.03
N PHE A 168 -15.17 -0.25 11.51
CA PHE A 168 -14.19 -1.33 11.56
C PHE A 168 -12.91 -0.88 12.24
N LYS A 169 -12.33 -1.81 13.00
CA LYS A 169 -10.94 -1.72 13.46
C LYS A 169 -10.05 -2.22 12.33
N ILE A 170 -9.22 -1.34 11.81
CA ILE A 170 -8.33 -1.64 10.68
C ILE A 170 -6.93 -1.92 11.22
N ASN A 171 -6.41 -3.10 10.89
CA ASN A 171 -5.04 -3.55 11.15
C ASN A 171 -4.67 -4.60 10.07
N SER A 172 -3.56 -5.32 10.20
CA SER A 172 -3.19 -6.34 9.21
C SER A 172 -4.23 -7.46 9.06
N SER A 173 -4.85 -7.90 10.16
CA SER A 173 -5.83 -9.00 10.12
C SER A 173 -7.20 -8.57 9.56
N PHE A 174 -7.48 -7.27 9.47
CA PHE A 174 -8.67 -6.76 8.77
C PHE A 174 -8.78 -7.32 7.34
N PHE A 175 -7.64 -7.50 6.65
CA PHE A 175 -7.61 -8.00 5.28
C PHE A 175 -7.99 -9.48 5.15
N LYS A 176 -8.13 -10.25 6.25
CA LYS A 176 -8.72 -11.60 6.25
C LYS A 176 -10.21 -11.62 5.88
N LYS A 177 -10.88 -10.47 5.92
CA LYS A 177 -12.31 -10.33 5.66
C LYS A 177 -12.69 -10.39 4.17
N PHE A 178 -11.70 -10.45 3.27
CA PHE A 178 -11.92 -10.50 1.82
C PHE A 178 -11.58 -11.89 1.29
N ASP A 179 -12.32 -12.32 0.28
CA ASP A 179 -12.17 -13.63 -0.35
C ASP A 179 -11.15 -13.55 -1.48
N TYR A 180 -10.03 -14.24 -1.31
CA TYR A 180 -8.92 -14.30 -2.26
C TYR A 180 -8.92 -15.60 -3.09
N GLY A 181 -9.98 -16.40 -3.05
CA GLY A 181 -10.04 -17.72 -3.70
C GLY A 181 -9.80 -17.70 -5.21
N ASN A 182 -10.08 -16.57 -5.87
CA ASN A 182 -9.82 -16.37 -7.29
C ASN A 182 -8.44 -15.73 -7.59
N ALA A 183 -7.53 -15.67 -6.61
CA ALA A 183 -6.19 -15.13 -6.83
C ALA A 183 -5.38 -16.01 -7.79
N GLU A 184 -4.93 -15.43 -8.90
CA GLU A 184 -4.09 -16.11 -9.90
C GLU A 184 -2.59 -15.87 -9.68
N VAL A 185 -2.24 -15.10 -8.64
CA VAL A 185 -0.87 -14.68 -8.35
C VAL A 185 -0.50 -14.99 -6.91
N ARG A 186 0.81 -15.09 -6.68
CA ARG A 186 1.39 -15.13 -5.35
C ARG A 186 2.12 -13.82 -5.04
N LEU A 187 2.06 -13.38 -3.78
CA LEU A 187 2.81 -12.22 -3.33
C LEU A 187 4.25 -12.61 -2.95
N ILE A 188 5.23 -12.01 -3.63
CA ILE A 188 6.64 -12.12 -3.26
C ILE A 188 7.06 -10.80 -2.61
N ALA A 189 7.25 -10.82 -1.30
CA ALA A 189 7.62 -9.64 -0.52
C ALA A 189 9.04 -9.77 0.07
N SER A 190 9.75 -8.65 0.14
CA SER A 190 11.00 -8.52 0.90
C SER A 190 10.78 -7.58 2.07
N VAL A 191 11.14 -8.02 3.27
CA VAL A 191 10.88 -7.30 4.51
C VAL A 191 12.18 -7.17 5.31
N SER A 192 12.40 -6.00 5.90
CA SER A 192 13.56 -5.78 6.76
C SER A 192 13.32 -6.41 8.13
N MET A 193 14.03 -7.51 8.41
CA MET A 193 14.04 -8.13 9.73
C MET A 193 15.48 -8.31 10.20
N ARG A 194 15.72 -8.13 11.51
CA ARG A 194 16.95 -8.67 12.12
C ARG A 194 16.71 -10.16 12.31
N ALA A 195 17.51 -11.00 11.67
CA ALA A 195 17.57 -12.40 12.04
C ALA A 195 17.99 -12.50 13.52
N PRO A 196 17.41 -13.40 14.32
CA PRO A 196 17.98 -13.70 15.63
C PRO A 196 19.43 -14.16 15.40
N PHE A 197 20.38 -13.57 16.13
CA PHE A 197 21.74 -14.09 16.19
C PHE A 197 21.64 -15.51 16.76
N VAL A 198 21.82 -16.52 15.92
CA VAL A 198 22.08 -17.88 16.40
C VAL A 198 23.52 -17.84 16.90
N THR A 199 23.71 -17.68 18.21
CA THR A 199 24.98 -18.02 18.83
C THR A 199 25.08 -19.54 18.78
N THR A 200 25.73 -20.10 17.76
CA THR A 200 26.29 -21.44 17.90
C THR A 200 27.37 -21.32 18.97
N SER A 201 27.07 -21.76 20.19
CA SER A 201 28.12 -22.16 21.12
C SER A 201 28.88 -23.29 20.41
N MET A 202 30.12 -23.01 20.04
CA MET A 202 31.09 -24.09 19.85
C MET A 202 31.37 -24.59 21.26
N ASP A 203 30.61 -25.61 21.69
CA ASP A 203 31.04 -26.43 22.81
C ASP A 203 32.34 -27.10 22.34
N GLY A 204 33.46 -26.64 22.91
CA GLY A 204 34.74 -27.27 22.73
C GLY A 204 34.71 -28.59 23.49
N ASP A 205 34.82 -29.69 22.76
CA ASP A 205 35.20 -30.97 23.33
C ASP A 205 36.65 -30.85 23.82
N GLU A 206 36.83 -30.97 25.14
CA GLU A 206 38.11 -31.21 25.81
C GLU A 206 38.24 -32.71 26.13
#